data_AF-A0A517NQD8-F1
#
_entry.id   AF-A0A517NQD8-F1
#
_cell.length_a   1.000
_cell.length_b   1.000
_cell.length_c   1.000
_cell.angle_alpha   90.00
_cell.angle_beta   90.00
_cell.angle_gamma   90.00
#
_symmetry.space_group_name_H-M   'P 1'
#
loop_
_entity.id
_entity.type
_entity.pdbx_description
1 polymer ?
#
loop_
_entity_poly.entity_id
_entity_poly.type
_entity_poly.pdbx_seq_one_letter_code
_entity_poly.pdbx_strand_id
1 'polypeptide(L)'
;MLVATSASILGFALVRGFVLLDFYGAILFSFFGMVSALAVACSVRALSEGKRLSACICGLLAVLTLAPVAFPKACFADYPFMATMADIQRRVRSIQRELNTDPELSGVDLEFMAPSGTKQKWVQATGSVETKHAFERLKSNLERLEFLIRYNLLVGGEKIEADQP
;
A
#
# COMPACT_ATOMS: atom_id res chain seq x y z
N MET A 1 -29.54 -1.52 12.57
CA MET A 1 -28.60 -2.67 12.67
C MET A 1 -27.85 -2.89 11.36
N LEU A 2 -28.53 -3.09 10.22
CA LEU A 2 -27.92 -3.27 8.88
C LEU A 2 -26.89 -2.19 8.48
N VAL A 3 -27.22 -0.91 8.71
CA VAL A 3 -26.35 0.23 8.38
C VAL A 3 -25.06 0.23 9.21
N ALA A 4 -25.14 -0.15 10.48
CA ALA A 4 -23.97 -0.23 11.36
C ALA A 4 -23.04 -1.37 10.95
N THR A 5 -23.61 -2.56 10.64
CA THR A 5 -22.83 -3.70 10.15
C THR A 5 -22.16 -3.43 8.81
N SER A 6 -22.83 -2.76 7.88
CA SER A 6 -22.22 -2.37 6.60
C SER A 6 -21.11 -1.35 6.78
N ALA A 7 -21.30 -0.36 7.67
CA ALA A 7 -20.27 0.65 7.95
C ALA A 7 -19.02 0.03 8.60
N SER A 8 -19.20 -0.93 9.51
CA SER A 8 -18.08 -1.65 10.14
C SER A 8 -17.31 -2.52 9.14
N ILE A 9 -17.99 -3.23 8.23
CA ILE A 9 -17.35 -4.04 7.18
C ILE A 9 -16.55 -3.14 6.23
N LEU A 10 -17.13 -2.01 5.80
CA LEU A 10 -16.49 -1.06 4.90
C LEU A 10 -15.26 -0.41 5.55
N GLY A 11 -15.39 0.07 6.80
CA GLY A 11 -14.30 0.68 7.54
C GLY A 11 -13.15 -0.29 7.82
N PHE A 12 -13.47 -1.53 8.19
CA PHE A 12 -12.47 -2.57 8.38
C PHE A 12 -11.74 -2.89 7.07
N ALA A 13 -12.46 -3.02 5.95
CA ALA A 13 -11.88 -3.29 4.64
C ALA A 13 -10.95 -2.16 4.18
N LEU A 14 -11.35 -0.91 4.38
CA LEU A 14 -10.58 0.28 4.01
C LEU A 14 -9.26 0.35 4.79
N VAL A 15 -9.31 0.23 6.12
CA VAL A 15 -8.11 0.24 6.97
C VAL A 15 -7.19 -0.93 6.62
N ARG A 16 -7.74 -2.13 6.41
CA ARG A 16 -6.95 -3.29 6.03
C ARG A 16 -6.31 -3.15 4.65
N GLY A 17 -7.06 -2.65 3.67
CA GLY A 17 -6.55 -2.38 2.33
C GLY A 17 -5.41 -1.37 2.35
N PHE A 18 -5.58 -0.28 3.09
CA PHE A 18 -4.55 0.75 3.25
C PHE A 18 -3.26 0.20 3.88
N VAL A 19 -3.36 -0.61 4.94
CA VAL A 19 -2.21 -1.19 5.63
C VAL A 19 -1.43 -2.20 4.75
N LEU A 20 -2.11 -2.82 3.78
CA LEU A 20 -1.54 -3.87 2.94
C LEU A 20 -0.98 -3.34 1.60
N LEU A 21 -1.69 -2.43 0.95
CA LEU A 21 -1.45 -2.02 -0.44
C LEU A 21 -1.67 -0.51 -0.65
N ASP A 22 -1.61 0.29 0.41
CA ASP A 22 -1.80 1.75 0.40
C ASP A 22 -3.11 2.18 -0.28
N PHE A 23 -3.09 3.27 -1.05
CA PHE A 23 -4.29 3.86 -1.66
C PHE A 23 -4.99 2.89 -2.62
N TYR A 24 -4.21 2.16 -3.43
CA TYR A 24 -4.76 1.13 -4.33
C TYR A 24 -5.39 -0.03 -3.55
N GLY A 25 -4.78 -0.41 -2.43
CA GLY A 25 -5.33 -1.36 -1.48
C GLY A 25 -6.64 -0.91 -0.85
N ALA A 26 -6.68 0.35 -0.41
CA ALA A 26 -7.86 0.95 0.18
C ALA A 26 -9.01 0.96 -0.83
N ILE A 27 -8.77 1.30 -2.10
CA ILE A 27 -9.78 1.24 -3.16
C ILE A 27 -10.25 -0.20 -3.37
N LEU A 28 -9.33 -1.13 -3.62
CA LEU A 28 -9.65 -2.52 -3.93
C LEU A 28 -10.46 -3.18 -2.80
N PHE A 29 -10.02 -3.02 -1.56
CA PHE A 29 -10.69 -3.63 -0.41
C PHE A 29 -12.01 -2.91 -0.08
N SER A 30 -12.12 -1.60 -0.34
CA SER A 30 -13.40 -0.89 -0.22
C SER A 30 -14.43 -1.41 -1.21
N PHE A 31 -14.04 -1.76 -2.44
CA PHE A 31 -14.92 -2.43 -3.39
C PHE A 31 -15.43 -3.78 -2.85
N PHE A 32 -14.53 -4.61 -2.31
CA PHE A 32 -14.93 -5.89 -1.69
C PHE A 32 -15.86 -5.70 -0.48
N GLY A 33 -15.55 -4.74 0.39
CA GLY A 33 -16.40 -4.39 1.53
C GLY A 33 -17.79 -3.89 1.11
N MET A 34 -17.88 -3.09 0.05
CA MET A 34 -19.13 -2.55 -0.47
C MET A 34 -20.00 -3.65 -1.07
N VAL A 35 -19.43 -4.52 -1.91
CA VAL A 35 -20.15 -5.66 -2.52
C VAL A 35 -20.65 -6.61 -1.44
N SER A 36 -19.83 -6.88 -0.41
CA SER A 36 -20.22 -7.74 0.70
C SER A 36 -21.35 -7.12 1.53
N ALA A 37 -21.28 -5.81 1.84
CA ALA A 37 -22.35 -5.09 2.53
C ALA A 37 -23.69 -5.12 1.77
N LEU A 38 -23.64 -4.92 0.44
CA LEU A 38 -24.81 -5.05 -0.44
C LEU A 38 -25.37 -6.47 -0.44
N ALA A 39 -24.51 -7.48 -0.52
CA ALA A 39 -24.91 -8.88 -0.48
C ALA A 39 -25.57 -9.24 0.85
N VAL A 40 -25.05 -8.77 1.99
CA VAL A 40 -25.70 -8.94 3.31
C VAL A 40 -27.07 -8.27 3.36
N ALA A 41 -27.20 -7.04 2.85
CA ALA A 41 -28.48 -6.33 2.79
C ALA A 41 -29.51 -7.08 1.93
N CYS A 42 -29.09 -7.60 0.78
CA CYS A 42 -29.93 -8.44 -0.09
C CYS A 42 -30.33 -9.75 0.60
N SER A 43 -29.41 -10.42 1.30
CA SER A 43 -29.70 -11.64 2.04
C SER A 43 -30.76 -11.44 3.11
N VAL A 44 -30.65 -10.36 3.91
CA VAL A 44 -31.61 -10.06 4.98
C VAL A 44 -32.99 -9.74 4.40
N ARG A 45 -33.06 -8.97 3.30
CA ARG A 45 -34.33 -8.72 2.60
C ARG A 45 -34.93 -9.99 2.02
N ALA A 46 -34.15 -10.80 1.32
CA ALA A 46 -34.62 -12.05 0.74
C ALA A 46 -35.10 -13.05 1.81
N LEU A 47 -34.46 -13.07 2.98
CA LEU A 47 -34.89 -13.89 4.12
C LEU A 47 -36.25 -13.41 4.66
N SER A 48 -36.44 -12.09 4.75
CA SER A 48 -37.71 -11.49 5.19
C SER A 48 -38.87 -11.75 4.22
N GLU A 49 -38.59 -11.87 2.92
CA GLU A 49 -39.57 -12.21 1.89
C GLU A 49 -39.81 -13.73 1.72
N GLY A 50 -39.18 -14.57 2.56
CA GLY A 50 -39.30 -16.03 2.49
C GLY A 50 -38.54 -16.67 1.31
N LYS A 51 -37.76 -15.91 0.54
CA LYS A 51 -36.96 -16.37 -0.60
C LYS A 51 -35.63 -16.98 -0.14
N ARG A 52 -35.70 -18.13 0.53
CA ARG A 52 -34.55 -18.82 1.15
C ARG A 52 -33.40 -19.11 0.18
N LEU A 53 -33.71 -19.45 -1.07
CA LEU A 53 -32.72 -19.75 -2.10
C LEU A 53 -31.90 -18.51 -2.50
N SER A 54 -32.56 -17.36 -2.66
CA SER A 54 -31.90 -16.07 -2.93
C SER A 54 -31.09 -15.59 -1.73
N ALA A 55 -31.59 -15.78 -0.51
CA ALA A 55 -30.86 -15.43 0.71
C ALA A 55 -29.59 -16.27 0.88
N CYS A 56 -29.63 -17.57 0.54
CA CYS A 56 -28.44 -18.42 0.53
C CYS A 56 -27.41 -17.95 -0.52
N ILE A 57 -27.84 -17.65 -1.75
CA ILE A 57 -26.94 -17.19 -2.82
C ILE A 57 -26.27 -15.86 -2.43
N CYS A 58 -27.04 -14.89 -1.94
CA CYS A 58 -26.50 -13.61 -1.49
C CYS A 58 -25.60 -13.77 -0.25
N GLY A 59 -25.91 -14.70 0.67
CA GLY A 59 -25.07 -14.98 1.83
C GLY A 59 -23.72 -15.58 1.43
N LEU A 60 -23.73 -16.49 0.46
CA LEU A 60 -22.51 -17.13 -0.07
C LEU A 60 -21.63 -16.12 -0.81
N LEU A 61 -22.25 -15.23 -1.61
CA LEU A 61 -21.58 -14.09 -2.24
C LEU A 61 -20.97 -13.12 -1.21
N ALA A 62 -21.67 -12.83 -0.12
CA ALA A 62 -21.17 -11.98 0.95
C ALA A 62 -19.90 -12.55 1.58
N VAL A 63 -19.88 -13.86 1.88
CA VAL A 63 -18.74 -14.56 2.46
C VAL A 63 -17.56 -14.62 1.50
N LEU A 64 -17.81 -14.97 0.23
CA LEU A 64 -16.77 -15.01 -0.81
C LEU A 64 -16.08 -13.66 -1.01
N THR A 65 -16.85 -12.58 -0.99
CA THR A 65 -16.31 -11.22 -1.16
C THR A 65 -15.66 -10.66 0.11
N LEU A 66 -15.97 -11.21 1.29
CA LEU A 66 -15.29 -10.89 2.56
C LEU A 66 -13.98 -11.66 2.73
N ALA A 67 -13.80 -12.80 2.06
CA ALA A 67 -12.61 -13.64 2.22
C ALA A 67 -11.28 -12.91 1.92
N PRO A 68 -11.14 -12.09 0.85
CA PRO A 68 -9.94 -11.29 0.59
C PRO A 68 -9.65 -10.25 1.68
N VAL A 69 -10.71 -9.78 2.37
CA VAL A 69 -10.62 -8.77 3.44
C VAL A 69 -10.24 -9.42 4.78
N ALA A 70 -10.82 -10.57 5.10
CA ALA A 70 -10.62 -11.28 6.38
C ALA A 70 -9.34 -12.12 6.39
N PHE A 71 -9.02 -12.77 5.27
CA PHE A 71 -7.85 -13.65 5.12
C PHE A 71 -6.98 -13.24 3.93
N PRO A 72 -6.47 -11.99 3.89
CA PRO A 72 -5.68 -11.51 2.77
C PRO A 72 -4.42 -12.36 2.56
N LYS A 73 -3.79 -12.85 3.63
CA LYS A 73 -2.61 -13.73 3.52
C LYS A 73 -2.90 -15.05 2.80
N ALA A 74 -4.12 -15.57 2.87
CA ALA A 74 -4.51 -16.81 2.19
C ALA A 74 -4.95 -16.55 0.74
N CYS A 75 -5.67 -15.44 0.50
CA CYS A 75 -6.09 -15.06 -0.86
C CYS A 75 -4.96 -14.51 -1.72
N PHE A 76 -3.97 -13.87 -1.08
CA PHE A 76 -2.76 -13.37 -1.74
C PHE A 76 -1.54 -14.27 -1.45
N ALA A 77 -1.75 -15.49 -0.94
CA ALA A 77 -0.68 -16.46 -0.65
C ALA A 77 0.19 -16.75 -1.89
N ASP A 78 -0.44 -16.69 -3.09
CA ASP A 78 0.22 -16.88 -4.38
C ASP A 78 0.98 -15.64 -4.88
N TYR A 79 1.01 -14.54 -4.13
CA TYR A 79 1.71 -13.31 -4.52
C TYR A 79 2.86 -12.98 -3.56
N PRO A 80 3.93 -13.81 -3.52
CA PRO A 80 5.18 -13.44 -2.85
C PRO A 80 5.69 -12.08 -3.36
N PHE A 81 5.43 -11.76 -4.62
CA PHE A 81 5.70 -10.46 -5.23
C PHE A 81 5.03 -9.29 -4.49
N MET A 82 3.76 -9.42 -4.06
CA MET A 82 3.06 -8.35 -3.33
C MET A 82 3.58 -8.22 -1.90
N ALA A 83 3.91 -9.34 -1.25
CA ALA A 83 4.54 -9.31 0.08
C ALA A 83 5.92 -8.62 0.04
N THR A 84 6.75 -8.96 -0.96
CA THR A 84 8.03 -8.29 -1.19
C THR A 84 7.83 -6.81 -1.49
N MET A 85 6.86 -6.45 -2.35
CA MET A 85 6.59 -5.04 -2.69
C MET A 85 6.16 -4.22 -1.47
N ALA A 86 5.27 -4.79 -0.64
CA ALA A 86 4.81 -4.14 0.58
C ALA A 86 5.96 -4.00 1.60
N ASP A 87 6.86 -4.97 1.70
CA ASP A 87 8.04 -4.86 2.58
C ASP A 87 8.98 -3.74 2.11
N ILE A 88 9.26 -3.67 0.80
CA ILE A 88 10.09 -2.59 0.23
C ILE A 88 9.47 -1.23 0.51
N GLN A 89 8.18 -1.05 0.21
CA GLN A 89 7.49 0.22 0.46
C GLN A 89 7.44 0.58 1.94
N ARG A 90 7.41 -0.40 2.86
CA ARG A 90 7.51 -0.16 4.30
C ARG A 90 8.91 0.29 4.70
N ARG A 91 9.96 -0.36 4.20
CA ARG A 91 11.35 0.02 4.46
C ARG A 91 11.66 1.43 3.95
N VAL A 92 11.25 1.75 2.73
CA VAL A 92 11.40 3.10 2.14
C VAL A 92 10.69 4.15 3.01
N ARG A 93 9.45 3.88 3.45
CA ARG A 93 8.74 4.79 4.35
C ARG A 93 9.36 4.91 5.74
N SER A 94 9.95 3.83 6.26
CA SER A 94 10.67 3.88 7.53
C SER A 94 11.85 4.83 7.43
N ILE A 95 12.64 4.72 6.38
CA ILE A 95 13.79 5.59 6.15
C ILE A 95 13.33 7.01 5.83
N GLN A 96 12.26 7.22 5.05
CA GLN A 96 11.71 8.55 4.84
C GLN A 96 11.35 9.26 6.16
N ARG A 97 10.82 8.52 7.15
CA ARG A 97 10.53 9.09 8.46
C ARG A 97 11.82 9.48 9.21
N GLU A 98 12.85 8.65 9.13
CA GLU A 98 14.17 8.97 9.70
C GLU A 98 14.78 10.22 9.03
N LEU A 99 14.69 10.33 7.70
CA LEU A 99 15.13 11.51 6.96
C LEU A 99 14.34 12.76 7.36
N ASN A 100 13.02 12.65 7.51
CA ASN A 100 12.16 13.76 7.93
C ASN A 100 12.45 14.23 9.36
N THR A 101 13.05 13.39 10.21
CA THR A 101 13.48 13.80 11.55
C THR A 101 14.82 14.54 11.57
N ASP A 102 15.63 14.40 10.51
CA ASP A 102 16.89 15.12 10.37
C ASP A 102 16.68 16.40 9.54
N PRO A 103 16.85 17.61 10.12
CA PRO A 103 16.63 18.86 9.42
C PRO A 103 17.57 19.07 8.22
N GLU A 104 18.74 18.42 8.19
CA GLU A 104 19.66 18.50 7.04
C GLU A 104 19.19 17.65 5.85
N LEU A 105 18.28 16.69 6.09
CA LEU A 105 17.81 15.70 5.12
C LEU A 105 16.30 15.75 4.86
N SER A 106 15.56 16.59 5.61
CA SER A 106 14.11 16.73 5.47
C SER A 106 13.67 17.26 4.10
N GLY A 107 14.59 17.82 3.31
CA GLY A 107 14.35 18.25 1.94
C GLY A 107 14.48 17.14 0.89
N VAL A 108 14.62 15.87 1.31
CA VAL A 108 14.77 14.71 0.44
C VAL A 108 13.56 13.78 0.54
N ASP A 109 12.96 13.49 -0.60
CA ASP A 109 11.87 12.54 -0.75
C ASP A 109 12.35 11.25 -1.43
N LEU A 110 11.85 10.11 -0.96
CA LEU A 110 12.13 8.79 -1.50
C LEU A 110 10.87 8.22 -2.14
N GLU A 111 10.98 7.87 -3.42
CA GLU A 111 9.92 7.24 -4.18
C GLU A 111 10.36 5.87 -4.71
N PHE A 112 9.53 4.85 -4.52
CA PHE A 112 9.81 3.54 -5.07
C PHE A 112 9.29 3.44 -6.51
N MET A 113 10.22 3.23 -7.45
CA MET A 113 9.96 3.18 -8.88
C MET A 113 9.99 1.74 -9.39
N ALA A 114 8.87 1.30 -9.95
CA ALA A 114 8.75 0.02 -10.66
C ALA A 114 7.95 0.22 -11.97
N PRO A 115 8.57 0.83 -12.99
CA PRO A 115 7.88 1.09 -14.25
C PRO A 115 7.40 -0.20 -14.92
N SER A 116 6.20 -0.13 -15.50
CA SER A 116 5.61 -1.24 -16.25
C SER A 116 6.45 -1.57 -17.48
N GLY A 117 6.89 -2.82 -17.60
CA GLY A 117 7.68 -3.30 -18.75
C GLY A 117 9.18 -3.45 -18.50
N THR A 118 9.69 -3.02 -17.34
CA THR A 118 11.08 -3.27 -16.92
C THR A 118 11.15 -4.27 -15.78
N LYS A 119 12.15 -5.17 -15.81
CA LYS A 119 12.44 -6.06 -14.67
C LYS A 119 13.17 -5.34 -13.53
N GLN A 120 13.72 -4.16 -13.80
CA GLN A 120 14.45 -3.36 -12.83
C GLN A 120 13.49 -2.54 -11.97
N LYS A 121 13.82 -2.46 -10.69
CA LYS A 121 13.10 -1.71 -9.66
C LYS A 121 14.14 -0.93 -8.88
N TRP A 122 13.84 0.32 -8.55
CA TRP A 122 14.77 1.19 -7.83
C TRP A 122 14.04 2.14 -6.90
N VAL A 123 14.77 2.69 -5.95
CA VAL A 123 14.32 3.80 -5.13
C VAL A 123 14.90 5.07 -5.73
N GLN A 124 14.07 6.06 -5.99
CA GLN A 124 14.50 7.36 -6.47
C GLN A 124 14.52 8.33 -5.29
N ALA A 125 15.68 8.94 -5.04
CA ALA A 125 15.82 10.03 -4.07
C ALA A 125 15.77 11.37 -4.81
N THR A 126 14.77 12.18 -4.51
CA THR A 126 14.55 13.51 -5.10
C THR A 126 14.63 14.59 -4.04
N GLY A 127 15.02 15.81 -4.44
CA GLY A 127 15.04 16.96 -3.54
C GLY A 127 16.40 17.66 -3.46
N SER A 128 16.68 18.26 -2.30
CA SER A 128 17.86 19.11 -2.11
C SER A 128 18.54 18.86 -0.77
N VAL A 129 19.87 18.83 -0.80
CA VAL A 129 20.74 18.69 0.36
C VAL A 129 21.72 19.87 0.35
N GLU A 130 21.83 20.58 1.47
CA GLU A 130 22.64 21.81 1.51
C GLU A 130 24.15 21.54 1.45
N THR A 131 24.61 20.42 2.01
CA THR A 131 26.04 20.13 2.16
C THR A 131 26.43 18.75 1.62
N LYS A 132 27.68 18.62 1.16
CA LYS A 132 28.25 17.33 0.74
C LYS A 132 28.33 16.33 1.90
N HIS A 133 28.51 16.81 3.14
CA HIS A 133 28.51 15.96 4.33
C HIS A 133 27.14 15.35 4.61
N ALA A 134 26.07 16.13 4.46
CA ALA A 134 24.71 15.61 4.56
C ALA A 134 24.40 14.60 3.45
N PHE A 135 24.94 14.79 2.24
CA PHE A 135 24.82 13.81 1.15
C PHE A 135 25.48 12.45 1.49
N GLU A 136 26.66 12.45 2.11
CA GLU A 136 27.28 11.18 2.55
C GLU A 136 26.48 10.48 3.65
N ARG A 137 25.88 11.24 4.58
CA ARG A 137 24.96 10.66 5.58
C ARG A 137 23.70 10.08 4.93
N LEU A 138 23.12 10.78 3.96
CA LEU A 138 21.99 10.29 3.19
C LEU A 138 22.33 8.96 2.51
N LYS A 139 23.50 8.89 1.86
CA LYS A 139 23.97 7.68 1.18
C LYS A 139 24.09 6.51 2.15
N SER A 140 24.70 6.71 3.32
CA SER A 140 24.81 5.68 4.36
C SER A 140 23.44 5.18 4.85
N ASN A 141 22.46 6.08 5.00
CA ASN A 141 21.09 5.70 5.37
C ASN A 141 20.40 4.88 4.28
N LEU A 142 20.61 5.25 3.01
CA LEU A 142 19.98 4.57 1.87
C LEU A 142 20.65 3.23 1.54
N GLU A 143 21.94 3.04 1.78
CA GLU A 143 22.63 1.75 1.62
C GLU A 143 21.96 0.61 2.43
N ARG A 144 21.25 0.95 3.52
CA ARG A 144 20.47 0.00 4.34
C ARG A 144 19.25 -0.58 3.62
N LEU A 145 18.82 0.01 2.49
CA LEU A 145 17.70 -0.50 1.71
C LEU A 145 18.04 -1.79 0.96
N GLU A 146 19.32 -2.08 0.68
CA GLU A 146 19.72 -3.21 -0.19
C GLU A 146 19.03 -3.18 -1.58
N PHE A 147 18.65 -1.99 -2.06
CA PHE A 147 18.04 -1.75 -3.38
C PHE A 147 18.88 -0.82 -4.23
N LEU A 148 18.68 -0.89 -5.55
CA LEU A 148 19.21 0.10 -6.48
C LEU A 148 18.64 1.47 -6.14
N ILE A 149 19.50 2.49 -5.98
CA ILE A 149 19.09 3.86 -5.66
C ILE A 149 19.52 4.78 -6.80
N ARG A 150 18.57 5.57 -7.30
CA ARG A 150 18.84 6.64 -8.27
C ARG A 150 18.74 7.99 -7.58
N TYR A 151 19.77 8.80 -7.74
CA TYR A 151 19.83 10.13 -7.14
C TYR A 151 19.45 11.18 -8.18
N ASN A 152 18.44 11.97 -7.86
CA ASN A 152 18.08 13.20 -8.56
C ASN A 152 18.03 14.33 -7.52
N LEU A 153 19.20 14.72 -7.04
CA LEU A 153 19.37 15.62 -5.91
C LEU A 153 20.14 16.88 -6.30
N LEU A 154 19.80 17.99 -5.66
CA LEU A 154 20.59 19.21 -5.69
C LEU A 154 21.46 19.25 -4.43
N VAL A 155 22.78 19.10 -4.57
CA VAL A 155 23.73 19.10 -3.46
C VAL A 155 24.54 20.40 -3.48
N GLY A 156 24.32 21.29 -2.51
CA GLY A 156 25.02 22.57 -2.44
C GLY A 156 24.88 23.44 -3.69
N GLY A 157 23.78 23.29 -4.44
CA GLY A 157 23.53 23.98 -5.71
C GLY A 157 24.01 23.24 -6.96
N GLU A 158 24.75 22.14 -6.82
CA GLU A 158 25.14 21.27 -7.95
C GLU A 158 24.12 20.14 -8.13
N LYS A 159 23.64 19.95 -9.37
CA LYS A 159 22.72 18.85 -9.68
C LYS A 159 23.49 17.55 -9.85
N ILE A 160 23.16 16.57 -9.03
CA ILE A 160 23.69 15.20 -9.13
C ILE A 160 22.58 14.33 -9.72
N GLU A 161 22.72 13.99 -11.00
CA GLU A 161 22.01 12.88 -11.64
C GLU A 161 22.98 11.70 -11.68
N ALA A 162 22.84 10.79 -10.71
CA ALA A 162 23.66 9.58 -10.68
C ALA A 162 22.75 8.37 -10.88
N ASP A 163 22.74 7.86 -12.12
CA ASP A 163 22.38 6.47 -12.42
C ASP A 163 23.56 5.60 -11.98
N GLN A 164 23.75 5.40 -10.67
CA GLN A 164 24.71 4.40 -10.20
C GLN A 164 24.07 3.00 -10.26
N PRO A 165 24.73 2.04 -10.94
CA PRO A 165 24.30 0.65 -10.99
C PRO A 165 24.51 -0.08 -9.66
#